data_AF-A0AAD5PAP2-F1
#
_entry.id   AF-A0AAD5PAP2-F1
#
_cell.length_a   1.000
_cell.length_b   1.000
_cell.length_c   1.000
_cell.angle_alpha   90.00
_cell.angle_beta   90.00
_cell.angle_gamma   90.00
#
_symmetry.space_group_name_H-M   'P 1'
#
loop_
_entity.id
_entity.type
_entity.pdbx_description
1 polymer ?
#
loop_
_entity_poly.entity_id
_entity_poly.type
_entity_poly.pdbx_seq_one_letter_code
_entity_poly.pdbx_strand_id
1 'polypeptide(L)'
;MIRDLTIAGIIFRFEAGILLVILVTLEWLVYRTLPFKSMVVHGISSVLVSLALTVSVDSYFWQRDIFHGNDLPLWPEGMVFYFNAILNKSSEWGTLPFYSYFLSFLPRLLLISYPLALIAFVKDGRVRRIMNPVLIYIGLFSLVPHKEWRFIIYTLPVFTAAAASLLGNGFSVLARRRPTLQWKTLIVMLVAIGGILISFACSLVMLWISMKNYPGGHALHRLDDIITNNKKNKNSGFIDSATPVSIHMDVLTTMTGASRFGQVAHPEWTFHKNETHTSPNDYIEAEYTYLITSDPAYHHQQFQLVDQTMGLETVKLKSPRIYLDHLKNFINDPQVLLPFDIIVQPKLYTMKLMNPQTTWIQHTLRKYPVVLYSKTYCPFCRRAKQVLDQYCKNNYYIVEVDQRKDQLAMKQSLIDLSGRRTFPNLFVDGQSIGGSDEIVRLEKLGKLSELLPCIS
;
A
#
# COMPACT_ATOMS: atom_id res chain seq x y z
N MET A 1 -5.94 30.25 -17.34
CA MET A 1 -6.97 29.20 -17.23
C MET A 1 -6.82 28.10 -18.27
N ILE A 2 -7.09 28.33 -19.57
CA ILE A 2 -7.01 27.25 -20.59
C ILE A 2 -5.62 26.61 -20.60
N ARG A 3 -4.57 27.42 -20.63
CA ARG A 3 -3.17 26.95 -20.57
C ARG A 3 -2.91 26.11 -19.30
N ASP A 4 -3.21 26.67 -18.13
CA ASP A 4 -2.90 26.04 -16.84
C ASP A 4 -3.64 24.73 -16.62
N LEU A 5 -4.94 24.68 -16.96
CA LEU A 5 -5.74 23.45 -16.87
C LEU A 5 -5.34 22.42 -17.92
N THR A 6 -4.88 22.84 -19.11
CA THR A 6 -4.37 21.91 -20.13
C THR A 6 -3.07 21.29 -19.64
N ILE A 7 -2.16 22.10 -19.10
CA ILE A 7 -0.89 21.64 -18.53
C ILE A 7 -1.17 20.67 -17.37
N ALA A 8 -2.05 21.04 -16.45
CA ALA A 8 -2.42 20.18 -15.33
C ALA A 8 -3.09 18.89 -15.79
N GLY A 9 -3.94 18.96 -16.82
CA GLY A 9 -4.61 17.82 -17.43
C GLY A 9 -3.65 16.80 -18.01
N ILE A 10 -2.61 17.26 -18.70
CA ILE A 10 -1.70 16.38 -19.44
C ILE A 10 -0.59 15.81 -18.57
N ILE A 11 -0.06 16.64 -17.65
CA ILE A 11 1.08 16.25 -16.82
C ILE A 11 0.63 15.53 -15.55
N PHE A 12 -0.40 16.04 -14.87
CA PHE A 12 -0.73 15.58 -13.52
C PHE A 12 -1.96 14.70 -13.46
N ARG A 13 -3.04 15.05 -14.18
CA ARG A 13 -4.37 14.42 -14.03
C ARG A 13 -5.22 14.53 -15.28
N PHE A 14 -5.31 13.47 -16.06
CA PHE A 14 -6.09 13.47 -17.31
C PHE A 14 -7.55 13.90 -17.12
N GLU A 15 -8.16 13.54 -15.98
CA GLU A 15 -9.55 13.87 -15.68
C GLU A 15 -9.80 15.38 -15.56
N ALA A 16 -8.80 16.16 -15.11
CA ALA A 16 -8.90 17.62 -15.09
C ALA A 16 -9.02 18.21 -16.51
N GLY A 17 -8.45 17.52 -17.51
CA GLY A 17 -8.63 17.86 -18.93
C GLY A 17 -10.08 17.73 -19.39
N ILE A 18 -10.82 16.73 -18.91
CA ILE A 18 -12.25 16.56 -19.21
C ILE A 18 -13.06 17.74 -18.65
N LEU A 19 -12.76 18.15 -17.41
CA LEU A 19 -13.38 19.34 -16.81
C LEU A 19 -13.10 20.60 -17.65
N LEU A 20 -11.87 20.77 -18.14
CA LEU A 20 -11.51 21.87 -19.02
C LEU A 20 -12.34 21.87 -20.32
N VAL A 21 -12.49 20.71 -20.97
CA VAL A 21 -13.29 20.59 -22.20
C VAL A 21 -14.72 21.05 -21.96
N ILE A 22 -15.33 20.64 -20.84
CA ILE A 22 -16.70 21.04 -20.48
C ILE A 22 -16.77 22.55 -20.23
N LEU A 23 -15.85 23.10 -19.43
CA LEU A 23 -15.77 24.53 -19.12
C LEU A 23 -15.68 25.37 -20.40
N VAL A 24 -14.73 25.02 -21.26
CA VAL A 24 -14.44 25.73 -22.50
C VAL A 24 -15.61 25.62 -23.49
N THR A 25 -16.21 24.43 -23.61
CA THR A 25 -17.38 24.22 -24.48
C THR A 25 -18.57 25.07 -24.04
N LEU A 26 -18.84 25.15 -22.74
CA LEU A 26 -19.93 25.98 -22.21
C LEU A 26 -19.65 27.47 -22.38
N GLU A 27 -18.43 27.93 -22.11
CA GLU A 27 -18.04 29.34 -22.29
C GLU A 27 -18.05 29.77 -23.76
N TRP A 28 -17.75 28.87 -24.69
CA TRP A 28 -17.82 29.13 -26.12
C TRP A 28 -19.25 29.06 -26.68
N LEU A 29 -20.00 27.99 -26.38
CA LEU A 29 -21.28 27.70 -27.01
C LEU A 29 -22.45 28.43 -26.34
N VAL A 30 -22.44 28.48 -25.00
CA VAL A 30 -23.55 29.01 -24.19
C VAL A 30 -23.30 30.46 -23.79
N TYR A 31 -22.15 30.75 -23.17
CA TYR A 31 -21.89 32.09 -22.61
C TYR A 31 -21.22 33.06 -23.60
N ARG A 32 -20.70 32.55 -24.74
CA ARG A 32 -20.11 33.33 -25.84
C ARG A 32 -19.01 34.31 -25.38
N THR A 33 -18.26 33.96 -24.34
CA THR A 33 -17.24 34.86 -23.75
C THR A 33 -15.84 34.63 -24.28
N LEU A 34 -15.59 33.45 -24.88
CA LEU A 34 -14.26 33.05 -25.35
C LEU A 34 -14.22 32.94 -26.88
N PRO A 35 -13.24 33.59 -27.54
CA PRO A 35 -13.03 33.43 -28.97
C PRO A 35 -12.42 32.06 -29.29
N PHE A 36 -13.00 31.37 -30.28
CA PHE A 36 -12.59 30.02 -30.70
C PHE A 36 -11.10 29.94 -31.08
N LYS A 37 -10.58 30.94 -31.78
CA LYS A 37 -9.17 30.98 -32.19
C LYS A 37 -8.21 30.93 -30.99
N SER A 38 -8.44 31.74 -29.96
CA SER A 38 -7.58 31.76 -28.77
C SER A 38 -7.63 30.47 -28.00
N MET A 39 -8.81 29.84 -27.93
CA MET A 39 -9.02 28.54 -27.30
C MET A 39 -8.21 27.44 -27.98
N VAL A 40 -8.27 27.36 -29.31
CA VAL A 40 -7.51 26.37 -30.10
C VAL A 40 -6.01 26.62 -30.00
N VAL A 41 -5.56 27.86 -30.21
CA VAL A 41 -4.13 28.20 -30.18
C VAL A 41 -3.52 27.89 -28.82
N HIS A 42 -4.13 28.38 -27.73
CA HIS A 42 -3.60 28.16 -26.39
C HIS A 42 -3.77 26.71 -25.91
N GLY A 43 -4.83 26.02 -26.35
CA GLY A 43 -5.01 24.59 -26.09
C GLY A 43 -3.91 23.76 -26.74
N ILE A 44 -3.77 23.83 -28.07
CA ILE A 44 -2.78 23.05 -28.82
C ILE A 44 -1.35 23.39 -28.37
N SER A 45 -1.01 24.67 -28.21
CA SER A 45 0.33 25.05 -27.77
C SER A 45 0.67 24.46 -26.41
N SER A 46 -0.30 24.46 -25.49
CA SER A 46 -0.10 23.90 -24.15
C SER A 46 -0.03 22.37 -24.19
N VAL A 47 -0.84 21.73 -25.05
CA VAL A 47 -0.78 20.27 -25.27
C VAL A 47 0.61 19.85 -25.71
N LEU A 48 1.15 20.48 -26.75
CA LEU A 48 2.45 20.13 -27.31
C LEU A 48 3.58 20.32 -26.29
N VAL A 49 3.60 21.46 -25.59
CA VAL A 49 4.62 21.74 -24.57
C VAL A 49 4.52 20.76 -23.41
N SER A 50 3.31 20.48 -22.91
CA SER A 50 3.11 19.56 -21.79
C SER A 50 3.42 18.12 -22.14
N LEU A 51 3.02 17.65 -23.33
CA LEU A 51 3.36 16.30 -23.81
C LEU A 51 4.86 16.14 -23.98
N ALA A 52 5.54 17.11 -24.60
CA ALA A 52 6.99 17.07 -24.73
C ALA A 52 7.68 16.99 -23.36
N LEU A 53 7.18 17.74 -22.37
CA LEU A 53 7.73 17.73 -21.01
C LEU A 53 7.49 16.39 -20.29
N THR A 54 6.24 15.94 -20.16
CA THR A 54 5.90 14.69 -19.43
C THR A 54 6.55 13.49 -20.10
N VAL A 55 6.46 13.35 -21.43
CA VAL A 55 7.02 12.20 -22.12
C VAL A 55 8.54 12.14 -21.96
N SER A 56 9.24 13.27 -22.04
CA SER A 56 10.69 13.29 -21.87
C SER A 56 11.11 12.99 -20.43
N VAL A 57 10.48 13.66 -19.45
CA VAL A 57 10.83 13.52 -18.04
C VAL A 57 10.46 12.14 -17.50
N ASP A 58 9.23 11.70 -17.76
CA ASP A 58 8.73 10.42 -17.22
C ASP A 58 9.42 9.23 -17.87
N SER A 59 9.69 9.27 -19.18
CA SER A 59 10.44 8.18 -19.83
C SER A 59 11.87 8.06 -19.27
N TYR A 60 12.51 9.19 -18.96
CA TYR A 60 13.84 9.19 -18.33
C TYR A 60 13.80 8.56 -16.93
N PHE A 61 12.89 9.00 -16.06
CA PHE A 61 12.80 8.47 -14.69
C PHE A 61 12.33 7.02 -14.63
N TRP A 62 11.51 6.59 -15.59
CA TRP A 62 11.10 5.19 -15.73
C TRP A 62 12.12 4.31 -16.46
N GLN A 63 13.31 4.85 -16.77
CA GLN A 63 14.41 4.12 -17.43
C GLN A 63 13.96 3.41 -18.71
N ARG A 64 13.04 4.03 -19.46
CA ARG A 64 12.56 3.50 -20.75
C ARG A 64 13.66 3.69 -21.78
N ASP A 65 14.05 2.59 -22.42
CA ASP A 65 15.08 2.62 -23.45
C ASP A 65 14.50 3.06 -24.80
N ILE A 66 14.31 4.38 -24.94
CA ILE A 66 13.74 4.99 -26.15
C ILE A 66 14.72 4.91 -27.33
N PHE A 67 16.03 4.90 -27.06
CA PHE A 67 17.07 5.06 -28.09
C PHE A 67 17.67 3.74 -28.57
N HIS A 68 17.74 2.70 -27.73
CA HIS A 68 18.30 1.39 -28.09
C HIS A 68 17.26 0.27 -28.26
N GLY A 69 15.97 0.61 -28.16
CA GLY A 69 14.89 -0.06 -28.88
C GLY A 69 14.23 -1.22 -28.14
N ASN A 70 13.01 -0.96 -27.66
CA ASN A 70 11.82 -1.85 -27.61
C ASN A 70 10.66 -1.18 -26.83
N ASP A 71 10.97 -0.14 -26.06
CA ASP A 71 9.99 0.56 -25.23
C ASP A 71 9.41 1.80 -25.92
N LEU A 72 8.09 1.95 -25.84
CA LEU A 72 7.39 3.17 -26.26
C LEU A 72 7.65 4.32 -25.27
N PRO A 73 7.69 5.57 -25.74
CA PRO A 73 7.74 6.74 -24.85
C PRO A 73 6.57 6.71 -23.87
N LEU A 74 6.86 6.97 -22.60
CA LEU A 74 5.90 6.87 -21.52
C LEU A 74 5.18 8.21 -21.33
N TRP A 75 3.86 8.18 -21.53
CA TRP A 75 2.96 9.22 -21.00
C TRP A 75 2.11 8.59 -19.89
N PRO A 76 2.44 8.83 -18.60
CA PRO A 76 1.77 8.15 -17.49
C PRO A 76 0.26 8.35 -17.49
N GLU A 77 -0.19 9.60 -17.58
CA GLU A 77 -1.62 9.94 -17.56
C GLU A 77 -2.39 9.35 -18.75
N GLY A 78 -1.78 9.32 -19.94
CA GLY A 78 -2.37 8.68 -21.11
C GLY A 78 -2.53 7.17 -20.95
N MET A 79 -1.52 6.50 -20.38
CA MET A 79 -1.57 5.06 -20.09
C MET A 79 -2.61 4.73 -19.03
N VAL A 80 -2.71 5.53 -17.97
CA VAL A 80 -3.73 5.40 -16.92
C VAL A 80 -5.13 5.59 -17.51
N PHE A 81 -5.32 6.59 -18.37
CA PHE A 81 -6.58 6.80 -19.07
C PHE A 81 -6.95 5.61 -19.96
N TYR A 82 -6.00 5.09 -20.73
CA TYR A 82 -6.23 3.91 -21.57
C TYR A 82 -6.63 2.69 -20.73
N PHE A 83 -5.91 2.42 -19.65
CA PHE A 83 -6.21 1.30 -18.76
C PHE A 83 -7.58 1.43 -18.05
N ASN A 84 -7.92 2.61 -17.55
CA ASN A 84 -9.14 2.80 -16.78
C ASN A 84 -10.37 3.07 -17.65
N ALA A 85 -10.27 3.98 -18.62
CA ALA A 85 -11.42 4.44 -19.40
C ALA A 85 -11.68 3.59 -20.65
N ILE A 86 -10.64 3.09 -21.32
CA ILE A 86 -10.78 2.29 -22.55
C ILE A 86 -10.89 0.80 -22.24
N LEU A 87 -10.00 0.26 -21.40
CA LEU A 87 -10.05 -1.16 -21.01
C LEU A 87 -11.03 -1.46 -19.87
N ASN A 88 -11.59 -0.43 -19.23
CA ASN A 88 -12.53 -0.54 -18.10
C ASN A 88 -12.02 -1.43 -16.94
N LYS A 89 -10.71 -1.52 -16.75
CA LYS A 89 -10.11 -2.40 -15.72
C LYS A 89 -10.34 -1.90 -14.30
N SER A 90 -10.63 -0.62 -14.11
CA SER A 90 -10.95 -0.07 -12.80
C SER A 90 -12.20 -0.68 -12.14
N SER A 91 -13.12 -1.29 -12.92
CA SER A 91 -14.30 -1.94 -12.33
C SER A 91 -13.97 -3.21 -11.53
N GLU A 92 -12.80 -3.82 -11.75
CA GLU A 92 -12.32 -4.97 -10.98
C GLU A 92 -12.12 -4.62 -9.49
N TRP A 93 -11.92 -3.34 -9.16
CA TRP A 93 -11.79 -2.83 -7.79
C TRP A 93 -13.13 -2.40 -7.16
N GLY A 94 -14.25 -2.86 -7.72
CA GLY A 94 -15.60 -2.63 -7.23
C GLY A 94 -16.33 -1.50 -7.95
N THR A 95 -17.66 -1.57 -7.89
CA THR A 95 -18.57 -0.64 -8.58
C THR A 95 -19.55 0.00 -7.61
N LEU A 96 -19.96 1.24 -7.90
CA LEU A 96 -20.95 1.96 -7.11
C LEU A 96 -22.08 2.50 -7.99
N PRO A 97 -23.32 2.62 -7.47
CA PRO A 97 -24.46 3.18 -8.20
C PRO A 97 -24.18 4.56 -8.82
N PHE A 98 -24.89 4.91 -9.90
CA PHE A 98 -24.66 6.17 -10.62
C PHE A 98 -24.78 7.42 -9.72
N TYR A 99 -25.70 7.40 -8.74
CA TYR A 99 -25.97 8.52 -7.84
C TYR A 99 -24.96 8.65 -6.69
N SER A 100 -24.00 7.73 -6.54
CA SER A 100 -23.11 7.69 -5.38
C SER A 100 -22.31 8.97 -5.20
N TYR A 101 -21.90 9.64 -6.28
CA TYR A 101 -21.19 10.92 -6.15
C TYR A 101 -22.03 11.98 -5.45
N PHE A 102 -23.30 12.11 -5.82
CA PHE A 102 -24.20 13.13 -5.27
C PHE A 102 -24.72 12.80 -3.87
N LEU A 103 -24.94 11.52 -3.56
CA LEU A 103 -25.56 11.10 -2.30
C LEU A 103 -24.57 10.62 -1.22
N SER A 104 -23.36 10.21 -1.61
CA SER A 104 -22.35 9.68 -0.67
C SER A 104 -21.08 10.53 -0.65
N PHE A 105 -20.45 10.76 -1.80
CA PHE A 105 -19.15 11.44 -1.85
C PHE A 105 -19.24 12.93 -1.55
N LEU A 106 -20.03 13.70 -2.30
CA LEU A 106 -20.14 15.15 -2.12
C LEU A 106 -20.60 15.53 -0.69
N PRO A 107 -21.60 14.88 -0.09
CA PRO A 107 -21.98 15.17 1.29
C PRO A 107 -20.85 14.95 2.31
N ARG A 108 -20.06 13.89 2.14
CA ARG A 108 -18.92 13.58 3.03
C ARG A 108 -17.76 14.56 2.85
N LEU A 109 -17.49 14.96 1.61
CA LEU A 109 -16.37 15.85 1.27
C LEU A 109 -16.63 17.31 1.61
N LEU A 110 -17.88 17.78 1.43
CA LEU A 110 -18.24 19.20 1.55
C LEU A 110 -18.97 19.53 2.85
N LEU A 111 -19.52 18.52 3.55
CA LEU A 111 -20.27 18.68 4.79
C LEU A 111 -21.30 19.81 4.67
N ILE A 112 -21.24 20.84 5.52
CA ILE A 112 -22.17 21.97 5.49
C ILE A 112 -22.12 22.78 4.18
N SER A 113 -20.97 22.77 3.48
CA SER A 113 -20.83 23.50 2.21
C SER A 113 -21.72 22.90 1.13
N TYR A 114 -22.06 21.61 1.19
CA TYR A 114 -22.89 20.96 0.18
C TYR A 114 -24.31 21.52 0.10
N PRO A 115 -25.13 21.47 1.18
CA PRO A 115 -26.48 22.04 1.14
C PRO A 115 -26.47 23.56 0.90
N LEU A 116 -25.48 24.28 1.43
CA LEU A 116 -25.35 25.73 1.18
C LEU A 116 -25.08 26.04 -0.30
N ALA A 117 -24.23 25.26 -0.97
CA ALA A 117 -23.98 25.41 -2.40
C ALA A 117 -25.23 25.13 -3.24
N LEU A 118 -26.03 24.13 -2.88
CA LEU A 118 -27.31 23.84 -3.56
C LEU A 118 -28.31 24.99 -3.42
N ILE A 119 -28.40 25.61 -2.23
CA ILE A 119 -29.22 26.81 -2.03
C ILE A 119 -28.69 27.99 -2.85
N ALA A 120 -27.36 28.16 -2.91
CA ALA A 120 -26.72 29.20 -3.71
C ALA A 120 -27.02 29.05 -5.20
N PHE A 121 -26.98 27.81 -5.69
CA PHE A 121 -27.30 27.45 -7.07
C PHE A 121 -28.72 27.87 -7.47
N VAL A 122 -29.70 27.65 -6.58
CA VAL A 122 -31.10 28.04 -6.85
C VAL A 122 -31.28 29.57 -6.82
N LYS A 123 -30.54 30.28 -5.95
CA LYS A 123 -30.75 31.71 -5.68
C LYS A 123 -29.96 32.66 -6.59
N ASP A 124 -28.76 32.30 -7.04
CA ASP A 124 -27.88 33.21 -7.79
C ASP A 124 -27.53 32.65 -9.17
N GLY A 125 -27.90 33.39 -10.22
CA GLY A 125 -27.57 33.06 -11.60
C GLY A 125 -26.06 33.00 -11.89
N ARG A 126 -25.25 33.79 -11.18
CA ARG A 126 -23.78 33.78 -11.31
C ARG A 126 -23.19 32.49 -10.75
N VAL A 127 -23.77 31.96 -9.67
CA VAL A 127 -23.36 30.68 -9.09
C VAL A 127 -23.67 29.54 -10.06
N ARG A 128 -24.84 29.55 -10.71
CA ARG A 128 -25.18 28.56 -11.74
C ARG A 128 -24.16 28.51 -12.87
N ARG A 129 -23.67 29.67 -13.33
CA ARG A 129 -22.64 29.73 -14.38
C ARG A 129 -21.38 28.96 -14.02
N ILE A 130 -20.91 29.05 -12.76
CA ILE A 130 -19.68 28.38 -12.29
C ILE A 130 -19.95 26.92 -11.92
N MET A 131 -21.12 26.60 -11.37
CA MET A 131 -21.45 25.24 -10.93
C MET A 131 -21.90 24.31 -12.06
N ASN A 132 -22.55 24.81 -13.12
CA ASN A 132 -23.04 23.97 -14.22
C ASN A 132 -21.94 23.08 -14.85
N PRO A 133 -20.75 23.60 -15.22
CA PRO A 133 -19.65 22.77 -15.74
C PRO A 133 -19.25 21.64 -14.79
N VAL A 134 -19.19 21.94 -13.50
CA VAL A 134 -18.84 20.99 -12.44
C VAL A 134 -19.91 19.91 -12.27
N LEU A 135 -21.19 20.28 -12.29
CA LEU A 135 -22.29 19.32 -12.18
C LEU A 135 -22.34 18.38 -13.39
N ILE A 136 -22.10 18.91 -14.59
CA ILE A 136 -21.98 18.11 -15.82
C ILE A 136 -20.79 17.16 -15.72
N TYR A 137 -19.64 17.64 -15.27
CA TYR A 137 -18.45 16.82 -15.05
C TYR A 137 -18.71 15.65 -14.09
N ILE A 138 -19.32 15.91 -12.93
CA ILE A 138 -19.68 14.86 -11.97
C ILE A 138 -20.71 13.91 -12.58
N GLY A 139 -21.68 14.42 -13.35
CA GLY A 139 -22.66 13.62 -14.07
C GLY A 139 -22.04 12.65 -15.06
N LEU A 140 -21.01 13.08 -15.81
CA LEU A 140 -20.27 12.20 -16.72
C LEU A 140 -19.47 11.14 -15.97
N PHE A 141 -18.76 11.52 -14.90
CA PHE A 141 -18.03 10.55 -14.05
C PHE A 141 -18.98 9.60 -13.32
N SER A 142 -20.22 10.00 -13.05
CA SER A 142 -21.26 9.15 -12.48
C SER A 142 -21.63 7.97 -13.39
N LEU A 143 -21.40 8.07 -14.70
CA LEU A 143 -21.62 6.98 -15.67
C LEU A 143 -20.55 5.90 -15.58
N VAL A 144 -19.36 6.21 -15.06
CA VAL A 144 -18.28 5.24 -14.88
C VAL A 144 -18.67 4.27 -13.75
N PRO A 145 -18.58 2.93 -13.95
CA PRO A 145 -18.96 1.95 -12.93
C PRO A 145 -18.15 2.11 -11.63
N HIS A 146 -16.84 2.27 -11.76
CA HIS A 146 -15.93 2.52 -10.66
C HIS A 146 -15.98 4.01 -10.25
N LYS A 147 -16.05 4.27 -8.94
CA LYS A 147 -16.19 5.64 -8.42
C LYS A 147 -15.23 5.87 -7.27
N GLU A 148 -14.42 6.91 -7.40
CA GLU A 148 -13.51 7.35 -6.36
C GLU A 148 -13.63 8.86 -6.14
N TRP A 149 -13.40 9.29 -4.90
CA TRP A 149 -13.49 10.69 -4.51
C TRP A 149 -12.45 11.56 -5.25
N ARG A 150 -11.29 10.99 -5.59
CA ARG A 150 -10.19 11.71 -6.26
C ARG A 150 -10.56 12.22 -7.65
N PHE A 151 -11.46 11.54 -8.36
CA PHE A 151 -11.89 11.99 -9.69
C PHE A 151 -12.69 13.30 -9.64
N ILE A 152 -13.38 13.58 -8.53
CA ILE A 152 -14.23 14.76 -8.38
C ILE A 152 -13.65 15.81 -7.42
N ILE A 153 -12.46 15.59 -6.86
CA ILE A 153 -11.87 16.48 -5.84
C ILE A 153 -11.71 17.92 -6.36
N TYR A 154 -11.45 18.10 -7.66
CA TYR A 154 -11.27 19.40 -8.31
C TYR A 154 -12.53 20.27 -8.32
N THR A 155 -13.69 19.66 -8.05
CA THR A 155 -14.97 20.36 -7.99
C THR A 155 -15.22 21.03 -6.63
N LEU A 156 -14.54 20.57 -5.58
CA LEU A 156 -14.79 21.02 -4.19
C LEU A 156 -14.62 22.54 -4.04
N PRO A 157 -13.56 23.18 -4.59
CA PRO A 157 -13.41 24.64 -4.52
C PRO A 157 -14.59 25.42 -5.10
N VAL A 158 -15.26 24.89 -6.14
CA VAL A 158 -16.41 25.54 -6.75
C VAL A 158 -17.64 25.45 -5.85
N PHE A 159 -17.87 24.29 -5.22
CA PHE A 159 -18.94 24.14 -4.23
C PHE A 159 -18.71 25.01 -2.98
N THR A 160 -17.48 25.06 -2.48
CA THR A 160 -17.16 25.91 -1.32
C THR A 160 -17.29 27.39 -1.67
N ALA A 161 -16.87 27.83 -2.86
CA ALA A 161 -17.08 29.19 -3.35
C ALA A 161 -18.58 29.53 -3.50
N ALA A 162 -19.39 28.60 -4.00
CA ALA A 162 -20.84 28.76 -4.09
C ALA A 162 -21.47 28.94 -2.69
N ALA A 163 -21.11 28.10 -1.73
CA ALA A 163 -21.55 28.23 -0.34
C ALA A 163 -21.12 29.57 0.28
N ALA A 164 -19.87 29.99 0.06
CA ALA A 164 -19.35 31.27 0.54
C ALA A 164 -20.09 32.47 -0.07
N SER A 165 -20.43 32.41 -1.36
CA SER A 165 -21.18 33.47 -2.04
C SER A 165 -22.58 33.67 -1.45
N LEU A 166 -23.24 32.58 -1.05
CA LEU A 166 -24.56 32.64 -0.40
C LEU A 166 -24.46 33.33 0.97
N LEU A 167 -23.46 32.96 1.77
CA LEU A 167 -23.24 33.57 3.08
C LEU A 167 -22.83 35.04 2.95
N GLY A 168 -21.94 35.37 2.01
CA GLY A 168 -21.48 36.74 1.76
C GLY A 168 -22.60 37.65 1.25
N ASN A 169 -23.39 37.19 0.28
CA ASN A 169 -24.55 37.94 -0.21
C ASN A 169 -25.61 38.11 0.89
N GLY A 170 -25.89 37.04 1.64
CA GLY A 170 -26.79 37.07 2.80
C GLY A 170 -26.38 38.11 3.83
N PHE A 171 -25.09 38.14 4.18
CA PHE A 171 -24.51 39.13 5.10
C PHE A 171 -24.63 40.57 4.57
N SER A 172 -24.28 40.80 3.31
CA SER A 172 -24.29 42.15 2.71
C SER A 172 -25.69 42.76 2.56
N VAL A 173 -26.72 41.91 2.41
CA VAL A 173 -28.13 42.32 2.31
C VAL A 173 -28.71 42.58 3.70
N LEU A 174 -28.34 41.78 4.70
CA LEU A 174 -28.80 41.96 6.08
C LEU A 174 -28.11 43.15 6.78
N ALA A 175 -26.83 43.40 6.51
CA ALA A 175 -26.09 44.53 7.08
C ALA A 175 -26.62 45.91 6.63
N ARG A 176 -27.31 45.98 5.49
CA ARG A 176 -27.92 47.22 4.95
C ARG A 176 -29.36 47.48 5.45
N ARG A 177 -29.97 46.59 6.24
CA ARG A 177 -31.36 46.72 6.72
C ARG A 177 -31.46 47.23 8.18
N ARG A 178 -32.62 47.83 8.52
CA ARG A 178 -32.96 48.55 9.78
C ARG A 178 -32.58 47.81 11.09
N PRO A 179 -32.34 48.55 12.21
CA PRO A 179 -31.84 48.00 13.49
C PRO A 179 -32.69 46.89 14.13
N THR A 180 -33.99 46.82 13.86
CA THR A 180 -34.87 45.75 14.38
C THR A 180 -34.65 44.37 13.75
N LEU A 181 -33.93 44.28 12.62
CA LEU A 181 -33.55 43.01 11.98
C LEU A 181 -32.20 42.46 12.45
N GLN A 182 -31.47 43.16 13.32
CA GLN A 182 -30.10 42.81 13.75
C GLN A 182 -30.02 41.44 14.47
N TRP A 183 -31.00 41.10 15.30
CA TRP A 183 -31.00 39.82 16.02
C TRP A 183 -31.18 38.61 15.09
N LYS A 184 -32.03 38.73 14.04
CA LYS A 184 -32.17 37.67 13.03
C LYS A 184 -30.88 37.47 12.24
N THR A 185 -30.18 38.56 11.93
CA THR A 185 -28.85 38.52 11.31
C THR A 185 -27.82 37.85 12.21
N LEU A 186 -27.81 38.20 13.49
CA LEU A 186 -26.93 37.59 14.49
C LEU A 186 -27.17 36.09 14.59
N ILE A 187 -28.43 35.64 14.62
CA ILE A 187 -28.77 34.22 14.65
C ILE A 187 -28.28 33.49 13.39
N VAL A 188 -28.50 34.04 12.20
CA VAL A 188 -28.02 33.42 10.95
C VAL A 188 -26.50 33.33 10.92
N MET A 189 -25.79 34.36 11.41
CA MET A 189 -24.33 34.32 11.52
C MET A 189 -23.86 33.29 12.54
N LEU A 190 -24.49 33.23 13.71
CA LEU A 190 -24.16 32.23 14.75
C LEU A 190 -24.40 30.81 14.25
N VAL A 191 -25.47 30.58 13.48
CA VAL A 191 -25.74 29.28 12.84
C VAL A 191 -24.70 28.95 11.77
N ALA A 192 -24.31 29.92 10.93
CA ALA A 192 -23.29 29.70 9.91
C ALA A 192 -21.91 29.42 10.53
N ILE A 193 -21.49 30.22 11.52
CA ILE A 193 -20.24 30.04 12.26
C ILE A 193 -20.26 28.71 13.02
N GLY A 194 -21.35 28.43 13.74
CA GLY A 194 -21.54 27.16 14.44
C GLY A 194 -21.48 25.97 13.50
N GLY A 195 -22.07 26.08 12.32
CA GLY A 195 -22.02 25.07 11.27
C GLY A 195 -20.61 24.83 10.72
N ILE A 196 -19.81 25.89 10.55
CA ILE A 196 -18.39 25.79 10.16
C ILE A 196 -17.58 25.09 11.27
N LEU A 197 -17.78 25.47 12.53
CA LEU A 197 -17.11 24.86 13.69
C LEU A 197 -17.47 23.37 13.82
N ILE A 198 -18.74 23.01 13.62
CA ILE A 198 -19.19 21.62 13.60
C ILE A 198 -18.55 20.87 12.44
N SER A 199 -18.51 21.44 11.24
CA SER A 199 -17.87 20.84 10.08
C SER A 199 -16.37 20.59 10.31
N PHE A 200 -15.69 21.53 10.97
CA PHE A 200 -14.29 21.38 11.35
C PHE A 200 -14.10 20.26 12.39
N ALA A 201 -14.93 20.22 13.44
CA ALA A 201 -14.90 19.15 14.44
C ALA A 201 -15.17 17.78 13.82
N CYS A 202 -16.18 17.66 12.93
CA CYS A 202 -16.45 16.44 12.17
C CYS A 202 -15.25 16.02 11.31
N SER A 203 -14.56 16.97 10.70
CA SER A 203 -13.37 16.69 9.89
C SER A 203 -12.20 16.18 10.75
N LEU A 204 -11.99 16.72 11.95
CA LEU A 204 -10.99 16.22 12.90
C LEU A 204 -11.31 14.79 13.37
N VAL A 205 -12.59 14.51 13.63
CA VAL A 205 -13.06 13.17 13.98
C VAL A 205 -12.83 12.20 12.82
N MET A 206 -13.19 12.57 11.59
CA MET A 206 -12.94 11.74 10.40
C MET A 206 -11.44 11.52 10.17
N LEU A 207 -10.60 12.54 10.39
CA LEU A 207 -9.15 12.42 10.32
C LEU A 207 -8.63 11.41 11.34
N TRP A 208 -9.05 11.53 12.60
CA TRP A 208 -8.65 10.61 13.66
C TRP A 208 -9.10 9.17 13.38
N ILE A 209 -10.33 8.96 12.88
CA ILE A 209 -10.80 7.64 12.43
C ILE A 209 -9.96 7.13 11.26
N SER A 210 -9.68 8.00 10.27
CA SER A 210 -8.89 7.65 9.09
C SER A 210 -7.48 7.22 9.47
N MET A 211 -6.85 7.82 10.48
CA MET A 211 -5.52 7.38 10.95
C MET A 211 -5.52 5.92 11.41
N LYS A 212 -6.65 5.41 11.94
CA LYS A 212 -6.78 4.00 12.36
C LYS A 212 -6.91 3.02 11.17
N ASN A 213 -7.10 3.50 9.95
CA ASN A 213 -7.09 2.69 8.72
C ASN A 213 -5.69 2.43 8.15
N TYR A 214 -4.63 2.96 8.76
CA TYR A 214 -3.24 2.81 8.28
C TYR A 214 -2.37 2.01 9.28
N PRO A 215 -2.68 0.72 9.56
CA PRO A 215 -1.91 -0.09 10.50
C PRO A 215 -0.50 -0.47 10.01
N GLY A 216 -0.21 -0.45 8.71
CA GLY A 216 1.06 -0.92 8.15
C GLY A 216 2.29 -0.18 8.70
N GLY A 217 2.22 1.15 8.80
CA GLY A 217 3.31 1.94 9.38
C GLY A 217 3.53 1.61 10.87
N HIS A 218 2.45 1.38 11.62
CA HIS A 218 2.54 0.98 13.02
C HIS A 218 3.10 -0.43 13.19
N ALA A 219 2.73 -1.37 12.32
CA ALA A 219 3.26 -2.73 12.31
C ALA A 219 4.78 -2.74 12.12
N LEU A 220 5.28 -1.90 11.21
CA LEU A 220 6.70 -1.74 10.96
C LEU A 220 7.45 -1.18 12.18
N HIS A 221 6.91 -0.14 12.83
CA HIS A 221 7.50 0.41 14.05
C HIS A 221 7.52 -0.61 15.20
N ARG A 222 6.44 -1.38 15.38
CA ARG A 222 6.40 -2.41 16.41
C ARG A 222 7.37 -3.55 16.14
N LEU A 223 7.55 -3.93 14.88
CA LEU A 223 8.58 -4.92 14.52
C LEU A 223 9.98 -4.43 14.91
N ASP A 224 10.27 -3.13 14.70
CA ASP A 224 11.52 -2.51 15.16
C ASP A 224 11.70 -2.65 16.67
N ASP A 225 10.67 -2.26 17.44
CA ASP A 225 10.68 -2.36 18.90
C ASP A 225 10.91 -3.80 19.37
N ILE A 226 10.23 -4.78 18.76
CA ILE A 226 10.32 -6.20 19.11
C ILE A 226 11.73 -6.74 18.84
N ILE A 227 12.31 -6.47 17.68
CA ILE A 227 13.65 -6.97 17.34
C ILE A 227 14.71 -6.29 18.21
N THR A 228 14.60 -4.97 18.40
CA THR A 228 15.54 -4.19 19.22
C THR A 228 15.50 -4.60 20.69
N ASN A 229 14.30 -4.81 21.26
CA ASN A 229 14.16 -5.28 22.65
C ASN A 229 14.65 -6.72 22.83
N ASN A 230 14.42 -7.59 21.85
CA ASN A 230 14.97 -8.95 21.87
C ASN A 230 16.51 -8.95 21.84
N LYS A 231 17.14 -8.04 21.08
CA LYS A 231 18.60 -7.85 21.10
C LYS A 231 19.10 -7.42 22.49
N LYS A 232 18.42 -6.48 23.15
CA LYS A 232 18.79 -6.00 24.50
C LYS A 232 18.62 -7.07 25.58
N ASN A 233 17.54 -7.86 25.53
CA ASN A 233 17.26 -8.91 26.51
C ASN A 233 18.20 -10.12 26.39
N LYS A 234 18.81 -10.34 25.22
CA LYS A 234 19.80 -11.41 24.99
C LYS A 234 21.24 -11.05 25.39
N ASN A 235 21.44 -10.03 26.23
CA ASN A 235 22.73 -9.72 26.87
C ASN A 235 23.21 -10.79 27.90
N SER A 236 22.81 -12.06 27.74
CA SER A 236 23.34 -13.24 28.44
C SER A 236 24.09 -14.16 27.46
N GLY A 237 25.37 -13.86 27.22
CA GLY A 237 26.41 -14.86 26.96
C GLY A 237 26.50 -15.60 25.62
N PHE A 238 25.55 -15.47 24.68
CA PHE A 238 25.72 -16.03 23.33
C PHE A 238 25.22 -15.04 22.27
N ILE A 239 26.17 -14.56 21.46
CA ILE A 239 26.01 -13.54 20.42
C ILE A 239 25.03 -14.04 19.35
N ASP A 240 23.77 -13.61 19.41
CA ASP A 240 22.78 -13.76 18.34
C ASP A 240 22.79 -12.53 17.39
N SER A 241 23.92 -11.83 17.34
CA SER A 241 24.10 -10.52 16.72
C SER A 241 24.27 -10.53 15.19
N ALA A 242 23.95 -11.63 14.49
CA ALA A 242 24.37 -11.80 13.09
C ALA A 242 23.35 -12.47 12.15
N THR A 243 22.08 -12.62 12.53
CA THR A 243 21.07 -13.04 11.54
C THR A 243 20.64 -11.83 10.71
N PRO A 244 20.91 -11.79 9.39
CA PRO A 244 20.39 -10.73 8.54
C PRO A 244 18.86 -10.76 8.61
N VAL A 245 18.27 -9.61 8.91
CA VAL A 245 16.81 -9.49 9.00
C VAL A 245 16.29 -9.20 7.60
N SER A 246 15.48 -10.11 7.07
CA SER A 246 14.79 -9.96 5.80
C SER A 246 13.30 -10.05 6.05
N ILE A 247 12.59 -8.99 5.67
CA ILE A 247 11.19 -8.75 6.01
C ILE A 247 10.39 -8.72 4.73
N HIS A 248 9.41 -9.62 4.65
CA HIS A 248 8.37 -9.54 3.64
C HIS A 248 7.21 -8.67 4.13
N MET A 249 6.73 -7.78 3.27
CA MET A 249 5.56 -6.95 3.52
C MET A 249 4.49 -7.23 2.47
N ASP A 250 3.33 -7.70 2.94
CA ASP A 250 2.18 -7.94 2.07
C ASP A 250 1.63 -6.66 1.46
N VAL A 251 0.79 -6.84 0.44
CA VAL A 251 0.09 -5.75 -0.25
C VAL A 251 -0.64 -4.84 0.75
N LEU A 252 -1.46 -5.40 1.65
CA LEU A 252 -2.20 -4.59 2.64
C LEU A 252 -1.26 -3.82 3.57
N THR A 253 -0.15 -4.43 4.00
CA THR A 253 0.87 -3.82 4.85
C THR A 253 1.43 -2.55 4.19
N THR A 254 1.84 -2.65 2.93
CA THR A 254 2.39 -1.51 2.20
C THR A 254 1.34 -0.44 1.85
N MET A 255 0.13 -0.85 1.46
CA MET A 255 -0.99 0.08 1.18
C MET A 255 -1.40 0.88 2.41
N THR A 256 -1.19 0.34 3.61
CA THR A 256 -1.56 0.96 4.88
C THR A 256 -0.40 1.68 5.57
N GLY A 257 0.63 2.07 4.81
CA GLY A 257 1.66 3.02 5.26
C GLY A 257 3.00 2.41 5.63
N ALA A 258 3.21 1.10 5.47
CA ALA A 258 4.55 0.52 5.58
C ALA A 258 5.37 0.89 4.34
N SER A 259 6.46 1.61 4.53
CA SER A 259 7.38 2.00 3.45
C SER A 259 8.81 2.01 3.96
N ARG A 260 9.78 2.02 3.02
CA ARG A 260 11.20 2.14 3.37
C ARG A 260 11.55 3.46 4.06
N PHE A 261 10.76 4.53 3.88
CA PHE A 261 10.94 5.77 4.64
C PHE A 261 10.65 5.59 6.14
N GLY A 262 9.87 4.58 6.51
CA GLY A 262 9.61 4.21 7.90
C GLY A 262 10.71 3.36 8.53
N GLN A 263 11.81 3.10 7.83
CA GLN A 263 12.98 2.42 8.38
C GLN A 263 13.75 3.40 9.27
N VAL A 264 13.61 3.27 10.59
CA VAL A 264 14.16 4.26 11.54
C VAL A 264 15.57 3.90 12.02
N ALA A 265 15.92 2.61 12.14
CA ALA A 265 17.07 2.24 12.99
C ALA A 265 18.08 1.22 12.42
N HIS A 266 17.80 0.51 11.32
CA HIS A 266 18.62 -0.65 10.92
C HIS A 266 18.89 -0.72 9.41
N PRO A 267 19.95 -0.10 8.88
CA PRO A 267 20.30 -0.15 7.46
C PRO A 267 20.67 -1.57 6.99
N GLU A 268 20.97 -2.48 7.89
CA GLU A 268 21.27 -3.87 7.60
C GLU A 268 20.02 -4.74 7.31
N TRP A 269 18.82 -4.20 7.50
CA TRP A 269 17.57 -4.91 7.24
C TRP A 269 17.16 -4.75 5.78
N THR A 270 16.60 -5.82 5.23
CA THR A 270 16.13 -5.85 3.85
C THR A 270 14.61 -5.98 3.84
N PHE A 271 13.96 -5.07 3.10
CA PHE A 271 12.51 -5.02 2.98
C PHE A 271 12.08 -5.37 1.57
N HIS A 272 11.22 -6.38 1.46
CA HIS A 272 10.75 -6.94 0.20
C HIS A 272 9.22 -6.89 0.12
N LYS A 273 8.72 -6.46 -1.03
CA LYS A 273 7.30 -6.53 -1.40
C LYS A 273 7.20 -7.40 -2.65
N ASN A 274 7.51 -8.69 -2.52
CA ASN A 274 7.46 -9.59 -3.66
C ASN A 274 6.06 -10.19 -3.83
N GLU A 275 5.29 -9.66 -4.78
CA GLU A 275 3.92 -10.11 -5.03
C GLU A 275 3.85 -11.37 -5.92
N THR A 276 4.98 -11.90 -6.39
CA THR A 276 5.00 -13.09 -7.27
C THR A 276 4.92 -14.42 -6.54
N HIS A 277 4.94 -14.41 -5.20
CA HIS A 277 4.92 -15.62 -4.39
C HIS A 277 3.55 -16.30 -4.46
N THR A 278 3.54 -17.59 -4.77
CA THR A 278 2.32 -18.38 -4.97
C THR A 278 2.20 -19.53 -3.97
N SER A 279 3.31 -19.94 -3.37
CA SER A 279 3.38 -21.02 -2.38
C SER A 279 4.03 -20.55 -1.07
N PRO A 280 3.71 -21.16 0.10
CA PRO A 280 4.40 -20.84 1.35
C PRO A 280 5.92 -21.09 1.29
N ASN A 281 6.35 -22.05 0.47
CA ASN A 281 7.77 -22.37 0.29
C ASN A 281 8.55 -21.24 -0.38
N ASP A 282 7.91 -20.44 -1.25
CA ASP A 282 8.58 -19.32 -1.95
C ASP A 282 9.11 -18.27 -0.95
N TYR A 283 8.44 -18.13 0.20
CA TYR A 283 8.86 -17.25 1.29
C TYR A 283 10.10 -17.77 2.03
N ILE A 284 10.24 -19.10 2.09
CA ILE A 284 11.41 -19.77 2.67
C ILE A 284 12.59 -19.68 1.72
N GLU A 285 12.37 -19.87 0.42
CA GLU A 285 13.38 -19.72 -0.63
C GLU A 285 13.94 -18.30 -0.71
N ALA A 286 13.09 -17.30 -0.49
CA ALA A 286 13.51 -15.91 -0.40
C ALA A 286 14.24 -15.57 0.90
N GLU A 287 14.47 -16.55 1.78
CA GLU A 287 15.17 -16.43 3.07
C GLU A 287 14.57 -15.37 4.00
N TYR A 288 13.24 -15.16 3.97
CA TYR A 288 12.58 -14.22 4.86
C TYR A 288 12.61 -14.70 6.31
N THR A 289 13.02 -13.82 7.22
CA THR A 289 13.04 -14.11 8.67
C THR A 289 11.77 -13.62 9.37
N TYR A 290 11.16 -12.56 8.84
CA TYR A 290 9.90 -12.01 9.34
C TYR A 290 8.93 -11.73 8.20
N LEU A 291 7.64 -11.85 8.50
CA LEU A 291 6.54 -11.49 7.61
C LEU A 291 5.64 -10.49 8.33
N ILE A 292 5.17 -9.47 7.62
CA ILE A 292 4.04 -8.65 8.06
C ILE A 292 2.90 -8.91 7.07
N THR A 293 1.95 -9.73 7.48
CA THR A 293 0.90 -10.28 6.62
C THR A 293 -0.50 -9.95 7.11
N SER A 294 -1.46 -9.90 6.18
CA SER A 294 -2.89 -9.86 6.50
C SER A 294 -3.50 -11.26 6.66
N ASP A 295 -2.82 -12.33 6.24
CA ASP A 295 -3.29 -13.71 6.30
C ASP A 295 -2.32 -14.61 7.09
N PRO A 296 -2.42 -14.62 8.43
CA PRO A 296 -1.53 -15.42 9.26
C PRO A 296 -1.77 -16.93 9.13
N ALA A 297 -2.96 -17.36 8.69
CA ALA A 297 -3.31 -18.77 8.58
C ALA A 297 -2.51 -19.45 7.47
N TYR A 298 -2.28 -18.74 6.37
CA TYR A 298 -1.48 -19.21 5.24
C TYR A 298 -0.03 -19.55 5.62
N HIS A 299 0.54 -18.87 6.64
CA HIS A 299 1.95 -19.03 7.03
C HIS A 299 2.18 -19.84 8.31
N HIS A 300 1.13 -20.28 9.01
CA HIS A 300 1.24 -20.82 10.39
C HIS A 300 2.15 -22.06 10.52
N GLN A 301 2.34 -22.84 9.46
CA GLN A 301 3.15 -24.06 9.51
C GLN A 301 4.64 -23.79 9.68
N GLN A 302 5.12 -22.66 9.15
CA GLN A 302 6.54 -22.32 9.10
C GLN A 302 6.85 -21.07 9.92
N PHE A 303 5.87 -20.18 10.09
CA PHE A 303 6.04 -18.93 10.83
C PHE A 303 5.15 -18.93 12.07
N GLN A 304 5.70 -18.48 13.19
CA GLN A 304 4.97 -18.26 14.43
C GLN A 304 4.53 -16.81 14.54
N LEU A 305 3.34 -16.58 15.09
CA LEU A 305 2.84 -15.25 15.37
C LEU A 305 3.64 -14.59 16.51
N VAL A 306 4.07 -13.35 16.31
CA VAL A 306 4.83 -12.58 17.30
C VAL A 306 4.05 -11.36 17.80
N ASP A 307 3.36 -10.64 16.91
CA ASP A 307 2.57 -9.47 17.28
C ASP A 307 1.36 -9.29 16.35
N GLN A 308 0.37 -8.55 16.84
CA GLN A 308 -0.84 -8.19 16.12
C GLN A 308 -1.00 -6.67 16.11
N THR A 309 -1.11 -6.10 14.91
CA THR A 309 -1.38 -4.67 14.75
C THR A 309 -2.87 -4.45 14.49
N MET A 310 -3.45 -3.67 15.39
CA MET A 310 -4.87 -3.34 15.39
C MET A 310 -5.18 -2.25 14.35
N GLY A 311 -6.24 -2.44 13.58
CA GLY A 311 -6.76 -1.48 12.60
C GLY A 311 -8.28 -1.36 12.69
N LEU A 312 -8.83 -0.28 12.13
CA LEU A 312 -10.27 -0.03 12.14
C LEU A 312 -11.02 -1.16 11.40
N GLU A 313 -12.05 -1.70 12.05
CA GLU A 313 -12.97 -2.68 11.45
C GLU A 313 -14.23 -1.98 10.98
N THR A 314 -14.93 -1.32 11.91
CA THR A 314 -16.20 -0.66 11.62
C THR A 314 -16.51 0.43 12.62
N VAL A 315 -17.39 1.35 12.23
CA VAL A 315 -17.94 2.40 13.10
C VAL A 315 -19.43 2.13 13.26
N LYS A 316 -19.87 1.80 14.47
CA LYS A 316 -21.29 1.54 14.77
C LYS A 316 -21.89 2.74 15.47
N LEU A 317 -23.06 3.20 15.03
CA LEU A 317 -23.78 4.25 15.73
C LEU A 317 -24.33 3.70 17.06
N LYS A 318 -24.09 4.41 18.16
CA LYS A 318 -24.70 4.06 19.45
C LYS A 318 -26.20 4.30 19.39
N SER A 319 -26.97 3.47 20.08
CA SER A 319 -28.39 3.75 20.23
C SER A 319 -28.60 5.04 21.04
N PRO A 320 -29.58 5.89 20.68
CA PRO A 320 -29.79 7.17 21.37
C PRO A 320 -30.01 7.04 22.88
N ARG A 321 -30.63 5.95 23.34
CA ARG A 321 -30.89 5.69 24.76
C ARG A 321 -29.60 5.45 25.54
N ILE A 322 -28.74 4.57 25.03
CA ILE A 322 -27.45 4.24 25.65
C ILE A 322 -26.55 5.49 25.70
N TYR A 323 -26.52 6.27 24.62
CA TYR A 323 -25.76 7.52 24.57
C TYR A 323 -26.21 8.55 25.63
N LEU A 324 -27.51 8.72 25.82
CA LEU A 324 -28.06 9.64 26.83
C LEU A 324 -27.75 9.18 28.27
N ASP A 325 -27.72 7.87 28.53
CA ASP A 325 -27.38 7.35 29.85
C ASP A 325 -25.88 7.49 30.17
N HIS A 326 -25.01 7.29 29.18
CA HIS A 326 -23.57 7.52 29.38
C HIS A 326 -23.23 9.00 29.56
N LEU A 327 -23.90 9.93 28.86
CA LEU A 327 -23.73 11.38 29.05
C LEU A 327 -23.94 11.83 30.50
N LYS A 328 -24.83 11.17 31.25
CA LYS A 328 -25.04 11.45 32.68
C LYS A 328 -23.84 11.07 33.55
N ASN A 329 -23.00 10.14 33.09
CA ASN A 329 -21.82 9.62 33.78
C ASN A 329 -20.50 10.14 33.16
N PHE A 330 -20.55 11.25 32.40
CA PHE A 330 -19.44 11.82 31.63
C PHE A 330 -18.13 12.05 32.43
N ILE A 331 -18.22 12.24 33.74
CA ILE A 331 -17.07 12.56 34.61
C ILE A 331 -15.98 11.47 34.57
N ASN A 332 -16.33 10.21 34.29
CA ASN A 332 -15.40 9.08 34.43
C ASN A 332 -14.80 8.55 33.12
N ASP A 333 -15.30 8.94 31.94
CA ASP A 333 -14.74 8.50 30.65
C ASP A 333 -14.99 9.53 29.53
N PRO A 334 -13.94 10.23 29.05
CA PRO A 334 -14.05 11.21 27.96
C PRO A 334 -14.51 10.61 26.62
N GLN A 335 -14.38 9.29 26.41
CA GLN A 335 -14.80 8.63 25.16
C GLN A 335 -16.33 8.55 25.00
N VAL A 336 -17.09 8.88 26.05
CA VAL A 336 -18.55 8.93 26.09
C VAL A 336 -19.16 9.99 25.16
N LEU A 337 -18.42 11.05 24.83
CA LEU A 337 -18.92 12.17 24.02
C LEU A 337 -19.23 11.81 22.56
N LEU A 338 -18.75 10.68 22.06
CA LEU A 338 -18.95 10.27 20.67
C LEU A 338 -20.21 9.39 20.55
N PRO A 339 -21.15 9.72 19.64
CA PRO A 339 -22.37 8.95 19.43
C PRO A 339 -22.14 7.65 18.64
N PHE A 340 -20.90 7.21 18.49
CA PHE A 340 -20.52 6.01 17.74
C PHE A 340 -19.41 5.26 18.46
N ASP A 341 -19.42 3.94 18.29
CA ASP A 341 -18.38 3.03 18.72
C ASP A 341 -17.44 2.72 17.56
N ILE A 342 -16.15 2.83 17.83
CA ILE A 342 -15.09 2.48 16.89
C ILE A 342 -14.60 1.10 17.28
N ILE A 343 -14.90 0.12 16.44
CA ILE A 343 -14.46 -1.26 16.63
C ILE A 343 -13.15 -1.42 15.88
N VAL A 344 -12.12 -1.83 16.61
CA VAL A 344 -10.78 -2.08 16.09
C VAL A 344 -10.49 -3.56 16.24
N GLN A 345 -9.91 -4.18 15.21
CA GLN A 345 -9.54 -5.60 15.20
C GLN A 345 -8.11 -5.79 14.65
N PRO A 346 -7.47 -6.94 14.92
CA PRO A 346 -6.19 -7.26 14.28
C PRO A 346 -6.34 -7.24 12.75
N LYS A 347 -5.53 -6.43 12.08
CA LYS A 347 -5.53 -6.32 10.60
C LYS A 347 -4.24 -6.82 9.97
N LEU A 348 -3.14 -6.69 10.71
CA LEU A 348 -1.83 -7.15 10.28
C LEU A 348 -1.20 -7.96 11.39
N TYR A 349 -0.46 -8.97 10.99
CA TYR A 349 0.16 -9.95 11.86
C TYR A 349 1.65 -9.97 11.55
N THR A 350 2.45 -9.74 12.58
CA THR A 350 3.89 -9.87 12.50
C THR A 350 4.25 -11.29 12.86
N MET A 351 4.81 -12.03 11.92
CA MET A 351 5.20 -13.41 12.08
C MET A 351 6.71 -13.58 11.94
N LYS A 352 7.28 -14.54 12.66
CA LYS A 352 8.70 -14.87 12.65
C LYS A 352 8.89 -16.31 12.22
N LEU A 353 9.88 -16.57 11.38
CA LEU A 353 10.21 -17.91 10.94
C LEU A 353 10.57 -18.80 12.13
N MET A 354 9.92 -19.96 12.23
CA MET A 354 10.22 -20.98 13.24
C MET A 354 11.55 -21.64 12.89
N ASN A 355 12.46 -21.74 13.87
CA ASN A 355 13.78 -22.38 13.74
C ASN A 355 14.41 -22.22 12.34
N PRO A 356 14.82 -21.00 11.94
CA PRO A 356 15.14 -20.66 10.55
C PRO A 356 16.07 -21.67 9.87
N GLN A 357 17.13 -22.07 10.55
CA GLN A 357 18.13 -23.00 10.04
C GLN A 357 17.55 -24.38 9.76
N THR A 358 16.80 -24.94 10.72
CA THR A 358 16.15 -26.25 10.56
C THR A 358 15.11 -26.22 9.44
N THR A 359 14.32 -25.15 9.36
CA THR A 359 13.31 -24.97 8.31
C THR A 359 13.96 -24.86 6.93
N TRP A 360 15.06 -24.10 6.81
CA TRP A 360 15.84 -24.00 5.57
C TRP A 360 16.49 -25.32 5.17
N ILE A 361 17.04 -26.08 6.13
CA ILE A 361 17.59 -27.41 5.85
C ILE A 361 16.49 -28.33 5.32
N GLN A 362 15.38 -28.46 6.04
CA GLN A 362 14.27 -29.33 5.64
C GLN A 362 13.69 -28.92 4.29
N HIS A 363 13.56 -27.62 4.03
CA HIS A 363 13.12 -27.11 2.73
C HIS A 363 14.09 -27.52 1.61
N THR A 364 15.39 -27.31 1.83
CA THR A 364 16.44 -27.68 0.86
C THR A 364 16.42 -29.17 0.56
N LEU A 365 16.24 -30.01 1.59
CA LEU A 365 16.16 -31.47 1.48
C LEU A 365 14.91 -31.97 0.75
N ARG A 366 13.80 -31.22 0.77
CA ARG A 366 12.60 -31.53 -0.01
C ARG A 366 12.72 -31.09 -1.47
N LYS A 367 13.42 -29.98 -1.71
CA LYS A 367 13.59 -29.40 -3.05
C LYS A 367 14.59 -30.17 -3.90
N TYR A 368 15.71 -30.59 -3.31
CA TYR A 368 16.78 -31.26 -4.01
C TYR A 368 16.95 -32.69 -3.46
N PRO A 369 16.93 -33.72 -4.33
CA PRO A 369 17.04 -35.10 -3.90
C PRO A 369 18.43 -35.42 -3.34
N VAL A 370 19.48 -34.76 -3.85
CA VAL A 370 20.85 -34.93 -3.37
C VAL A 370 21.39 -33.59 -2.91
N VAL A 371 21.73 -33.49 -1.61
CA VAL A 371 22.24 -32.26 -0.99
C VAL A 371 23.52 -32.54 -0.23
N LEU A 372 24.57 -31.78 -0.53
CA LEU A 372 25.85 -31.83 0.17
C LEU A 372 26.06 -30.56 0.99
N TYR A 373 25.98 -30.68 2.32
CA TYR A 373 26.47 -29.62 3.20
C TYR A 373 27.98 -29.73 3.32
N SER A 374 28.67 -28.61 3.04
CA SER A 374 30.10 -28.59 2.78
C SER A 374 30.80 -27.38 3.39
N LYS A 375 32.13 -27.37 3.27
CA LYS A 375 32.98 -26.22 3.57
C LYS A 375 34.01 -26.02 2.47
N THR A 376 34.20 -24.78 2.03
CA THR A 376 35.07 -24.47 0.88
C THR A 376 36.52 -24.92 1.08
N TYR A 377 37.07 -24.72 2.29
CA TYR A 377 38.46 -25.03 2.63
C TYR A 377 38.70 -26.50 3.02
N CYS A 378 37.64 -27.31 3.20
CA CYS A 378 37.76 -28.64 3.79
C CYS A 378 38.27 -29.69 2.77
N PRO A 379 39.38 -30.42 3.04
CA PRO A 379 39.91 -31.43 2.13
C PRO A 379 38.98 -32.63 1.95
N PHE A 380 38.30 -33.07 3.01
CA PHE A 380 37.30 -34.16 2.94
C PHE A 380 36.08 -33.76 2.11
N CYS A 381 35.68 -32.49 2.16
CA CYS A 381 34.62 -31.94 1.34
C CYS A 381 34.98 -31.95 -0.15
N ARG A 382 36.21 -31.57 -0.50
CA ARG A 382 36.71 -31.65 -1.88
C ARG A 382 36.69 -33.09 -2.41
N ARG A 383 37.12 -34.05 -1.59
CA ARG A 383 37.06 -35.48 -1.95
C ARG A 383 35.62 -35.95 -2.20
N ALA A 384 34.68 -35.62 -1.31
CA ALA A 384 33.28 -35.99 -1.49
C ALA A 384 32.65 -35.36 -2.76
N LYS A 385 32.96 -34.09 -3.05
CA LYS A 385 32.54 -33.42 -4.30
C LYS A 385 33.08 -34.14 -5.53
N GLN A 386 34.37 -34.49 -5.54
CA GLN A 386 34.98 -35.24 -6.65
C GLN A 386 34.32 -36.59 -6.92
N VAL A 387 33.89 -37.31 -5.87
CA VAL A 387 33.14 -38.56 -6.02
C VAL A 387 31.75 -38.27 -6.57
N LEU A 388 31.00 -37.33 -5.97
CA LEU A 388 29.65 -36.99 -6.41
C LEU A 388 29.61 -36.43 -7.84
N ASP A 389 30.63 -35.68 -8.26
CA ASP A 389 30.77 -35.16 -9.63
C ASP A 389 30.92 -36.27 -10.68
N GLN A 390 31.31 -37.50 -10.30
CA GLN A 390 31.34 -38.64 -11.21
C GLN A 390 29.94 -39.22 -11.49
N TYR A 391 29.00 -39.07 -10.55
CA TYR A 391 27.65 -39.64 -10.64
C TYR A 391 26.57 -38.60 -10.96
N CYS A 392 26.63 -37.46 -10.29
CA CYS A 392 25.58 -36.44 -10.27
C CYS A 392 26.09 -35.10 -10.83
N LYS A 393 26.97 -35.07 -11.82
CA LYS A 393 27.55 -33.80 -12.31
C LYS A 393 26.45 -32.77 -12.62
N ASN A 394 26.47 -31.64 -11.90
CA ASN A 394 25.45 -30.57 -11.95
C ASN A 394 24.04 -30.94 -11.46
N ASN A 395 23.83 -32.11 -10.87
CA ASN A 395 22.53 -32.64 -10.45
C ASN A 395 22.40 -32.86 -8.93
N TYR A 396 23.31 -32.29 -8.14
CA TYR A 396 23.20 -32.21 -6.68
C TYR A 396 23.43 -30.78 -6.20
N TYR A 397 22.81 -30.45 -5.07
CA TYR A 397 22.88 -29.10 -4.51
C TYR A 397 23.96 -29.03 -3.42
N ILE A 398 24.82 -28.01 -3.49
CA ILE A 398 25.90 -27.79 -2.52
C ILE A 398 25.55 -26.58 -1.66
N VAL A 399 25.62 -26.77 -0.34
CA VAL A 399 25.53 -25.67 0.63
C VAL A 399 26.88 -25.49 1.30
N GLU A 400 27.60 -24.43 0.92
CA GLU A 400 28.87 -24.04 1.57
C GLU A 400 28.56 -23.32 2.88
N VAL A 401 28.53 -24.07 3.99
CA VAL A 401 28.09 -23.56 5.29
C VAL A 401 29.02 -22.47 5.81
N ASP A 402 30.31 -22.52 5.47
CA ASP A 402 31.32 -21.53 5.86
C ASP A 402 31.15 -20.16 5.19
N GLN A 403 30.45 -20.07 4.06
CA GLN A 403 30.16 -18.81 3.40
C GLN A 403 28.91 -18.11 3.94
N ARG A 404 28.12 -18.79 4.78
CA ARG A 404 26.90 -18.22 5.36
C ARG A 404 27.19 -17.43 6.64
N LYS A 405 26.45 -16.34 6.84
CA LYS A 405 26.54 -15.52 8.07
C LYS A 405 26.14 -16.30 9.33
N ASP A 406 25.22 -17.27 9.19
CA ASP A 406 24.65 -18.07 10.26
C ASP A 406 25.31 -19.46 10.44
N GLN A 407 26.56 -19.63 9.98
CA GLN A 407 27.26 -20.92 9.92
C GLN A 407 27.23 -21.75 11.22
N LEU A 408 27.29 -21.12 12.40
CA LEU A 408 27.30 -21.82 13.69
C LEU A 408 25.94 -22.41 14.02
N ALA A 409 24.87 -21.62 13.84
CA ALA A 409 23.50 -22.07 14.04
C ALA A 409 23.12 -23.14 13.01
N MET A 410 23.52 -22.95 11.74
CA MET A 410 23.30 -23.92 10.67
C MET A 410 23.97 -25.26 10.98
N LYS A 411 25.21 -25.23 11.48
CA LYS A 411 25.93 -26.43 11.93
C LYS A 411 25.19 -27.12 13.08
N GLN A 412 24.68 -26.37 14.05
CA GLN A 412 23.93 -26.96 15.16
C GLN A 412 22.66 -27.66 14.68
N SER A 413 21.86 -27.02 13.83
CA SER A 413 20.67 -27.64 13.24
C SER A 413 20.98 -28.88 12.40
N LEU A 414 22.10 -28.89 11.66
CA LEU A 414 22.56 -30.08 10.95
C LEU A 414 22.94 -31.22 11.92
N ILE A 415 23.57 -30.91 13.05
CA ILE A 415 23.87 -31.89 14.11
C ILE A 415 22.57 -32.47 14.66
N ASP A 416 21.60 -31.62 14.96
CA ASP A 416 20.33 -32.05 15.55
C ASP A 416 19.53 -32.94 14.58
N LEU A 417 19.60 -32.66 13.27
CA LEU A 417 18.91 -33.44 12.23
C LEU A 417 19.60 -34.74 11.84
N SER A 418 20.94 -34.76 11.81
CA SER A 418 21.71 -35.91 11.28
C SER A 418 22.54 -36.67 12.32
N GLY A 419 22.68 -36.12 13.53
CA GLY A 419 23.65 -36.57 14.54
C GLY A 419 25.11 -36.25 14.19
N ARG A 420 25.42 -35.74 12.98
CA ARG A 420 26.79 -35.59 12.49
C ARG A 420 27.37 -34.21 12.80
N ARG A 421 28.54 -34.20 13.44
CA ARG A 421 29.27 -32.98 13.86
C ARG A 421 30.28 -32.45 12.84
N THR A 422 30.61 -33.22 11.82
CA THR A 422 31.69 -32.98 10.86
C THR A 422 31.15 -32.78 9.45
N PHE A 423 31.89 -32.04 8.63
CA PHE A 423 31.62 -31.87 7.20
C PHE A 423 32.60 -32.72 6.38
N PRO A 424 32.21 -33.25 5.21
CA PRO A 424 30.92 -33.06 4.55
C PRO A 424 29.78 -33.86 5.21
N ASN A 425 28.54 -33.44 4.95
CA ASN A 425 27.33 -34.15 5.34
C ASN A 425 26.40 -34.27 4.12
N LEU A 426 26.31 -35.49 3.56
CA LEU A 426 25.51 -35.82 2.38
C LEU A 426 24.14 -36.30 2.82
N PHE A 427 23.12 -35.71 2.20
CA PHE A 427 21.75 -36.17 2.28
C PHE A 427 21.26 -36.64 0.91
N VAL A 428 20.52 -37.75 0.91
CA VAL A 428 19.82 -38.29 -0.25
C VAL A 428 18.38 -38.57 0.15
N ASP A 429 17.42 -38.02 -0.59
CA ASP A 429 15.98 -38.09 -0.33
C ASP A 429 15.62 -37.74 1.13
N GLY A 430 16.28 -36.70 1.64
CA GLY A 430 16.11 -36.20 3.00
C GLY A 430 16.76 -37.04 4.12
N GLN A 431 17.40 -38.18 3.79
CA GLN A 431 18.12 -39.00 4.75
C GLN A 431 19.61 -38.71 4.75
N SER A 432 20.22 -38.60 5.94
CA SER A 432 21.67 -38.41 6.09
C SER A 432 22.40 -39.71 5.76
N ILE A 433 23.18 -39.72 4.68
CA ILE A 433 23.99 -40.87 4.23
C ILE A 433 25.34 -40.90 4.94
N GLY A 434 25.97 -39.75 5.14
CA GLY A 434 27.24 -39.65 5.85
C GLY A 434 28.19 -38.61 5.27
N GLY A 435 29.48 -38.77 5.57
CA GLY A 435 30.54 -37.85 5.18
C GLY A 435 31.50 -38.51 4.21
N SER A 436 32.70 -37.96 4.09
CA SER A 436 33.63 -38.37 3.01
C SER A 436 34.00 -39.85 3.06
N ASP A 437 34.18 -40.43 4.25
CA ASP A 437 34.62 -41.82 4.38
C ASP A 437 33.48 -42.79 4.06
N GLU A 438 32.25 -42.45 4.46
CA GLU A 438 31.05 -43.22 4.11
C GLU A 438 30.77 -43.17 2.60
N ILE A 439 30.90 -41.99 1.98
CA ILE A 439 30.73 -41.81 0.54
C ILE A 439 31.73 -42.66 -0.25
N VAL A 440 33.03 -42.57 0.06
CA VAL A 440 34.08 -43.35 -0.62
C VAL A 440 33.91 -44.85 -0.36
N ARG A 441 33.44 -45.24 0.83
CA ARG A 441 33.15 -46.65 1.13
C ARG A 441 31.99 -47.16 0.28
N LEU A 442 30.91 -46.39 0.13
CA LEU A 442 29.75 -46.77 -0.69
C LEU A 442 30.12 -46.85 -2.17
N GLU A 443 30.99 -45.95 -2.66
CA GLU A 443 31.56 -45.99 -4.01
C GLU A 443 32.35 -47.28 -4.26
N LYS A 444 33.30 -47.62 -3.37
CA LYS A 444 34.09 -48.86 -3.48
C LYS A 444 33.25 -50.13 -3.43
N LEU A 445 32.11 -50.10 -2.74
CA LEU A 445 31.17 -51.21 -2.65
C LEU A 445 30.19 -51.25 -3.83
N GLY A 446 30.23 -50.29 -4.76
CA GLY A 446 29.29 -50.18 -5.88
C GLY A 446 27.86 -49.81 -5.48
N LYS A 447 27.61 -49.44 -4.21
CA LYS A 447 26.27 -49.14 -3.68
C LYS A 447 25.88 -47.68 -3.80
N LEU A 448 26.85 -46.79 -4.06
CA LEU A 448 26.59 -45.36 -4.16
C LEU A 448 25.69 -45.03 -5.38
N SER A 449 25.87 -45.73 -6.49
CA SER A 449 25.03 -45.59 -7.69
C SER A 449 23.60 -46.07 -7.51
N GLU A 450 23.36 -47.02 -6.59
CA GLU A 450 22.00 -47.50 -6.29
C GLU A 450 21.24 -46.49 -5.41
N LEU A 451 21.95 -45.73 -4.59
CA LEU A 451 21.37 -44.75 -3.68
C LEU A 451 21.12 -43.40 -4.35
N LEU A 452 21.99 -42.98 -5.26
CA LEU A 452 21.87 -41.68 -5.91
C LEU A 452 20.80 -41.75 -7.01
N PRO A 453 19.75 -40.90 -6.96
CA PRO A 453 18.74 -40.85 -8.01
C PRO A 453 19.27 -40.23 -9.32
N CYS A 454 20.49 -39.70 -9.30
CA CYS A 454 21.18 -39.24 -10.49
C CYS A 454 22.08 -40.35 -11.01
N ILE A 455 21.64 -41.03 -12.06
CA ILE A 455 22.50 -41.89 -12.89
C ILE A 455 22.57 -41.16 -14.24
N SER A 456 23.81 -40.94 -14.69
CA SER A 456 24.21 -40.24 -15.91
C SER A 456 23.33 -40.50 -17.13
#